data_AF-A0A316UK59-F1
#
_entry.id   AF-A0A316UK59-F1
#
_cell.length_a   1.000
_cell.length_b   1.000
_cell.length_c   1.000
_cell.angle_alpha   90.00
_cell.angle_beta   90.00
_cell.angle_gamma   90.00
#
_symmetry.space_group_name_H-M   'P 1'
#
loop_
_entity.id
_entity.type
_entity.pdbx_description
1 polymer ?
#
loop_
_entity_poly.entity_id
_entity_poly.type
_entity_poly.pdbx_seq_one_letter_code
_entity_poly.pdbx_strand_id
1 'polypeptide(L)'
;MAPGWSTYDEDYNNDNVLDTSERNAASLDTAHDEAYWREKLHDLGQEDDIDGTTRSAYLHDGGSSALPRRWQQAGELDGRAPERMGDEEYAEWLREGMESRRRKRGRGDDDDRSTPRMSRRQEDRIKAEKRRAQDEASERAQRRKAKAERRRTKAECEEYHNLLEERKQWARRWAEAKRSDKKEGSTYFSDIAWPVRPPRDDQPLRLDKESIASFLVGGPEGAPEGYPDWLARRQKKEAKRRKHDTTAGDEEDSSPPKDLLRTALLVFHPDRFFSSPLYASLSEVGRQKAMVHDCVIRVAQVLSELVEERRRDKQGR
;
A
#
# COMPACT_ATOMS: atom_id res chain seq x y z
N MET A 1 66.94 -5.18 34.58
CA MET A 1 66.08 -4.24 33.83
C MET A 1 64.86 -5.00 33.36
N ALA A 2 63.71 -4.76 34.00
CA ALA A 2 62.44 -5.41 33.70
C ALA A 2 61.48 -4.36 33.10
N PRO A 3 60.75 -4.66 32.02
CA PRO A 3 59.67 -3.81 31.57
C PRO A 3 58.39 -4.12 32.35
N GLY A 4 57.86 -3.10 33.02
CA GLY A 4 56.57 -3.13 33.68
C GLY A 4 55.44 -2.99 32.66
N TRP A 5 54.39 -3.79 32.85
CA TRP A 5 53.12 -3.63 32.15
C TRP A 5 52.11 -3.08 33.16
N SER A 6 51.69 -1.84 32.90
CA SER A 6 50.68 -1.10 33.65
C SER A 6 49.30 -1.63 33.29
N THR A 7 48.55 -1.98 34.32
CA THR A 7 47.10 -2.21 34.39
C THR A 7 46.31 -0.89 34.30
N TYR A 8 44.99 -1.07 34.10
CA TYR A 8 43.83 -0.13 34.03
C TYR A 8 43.37 0.20 32.60
N ASP A 9 42.24 -0.34 32.11
CA ASP A 9 40.80 -0.15 32.47
C ASP A 9 40.27 1.25 32.11
N GLU A 10 39.03 1.31 31.59
CA GLU A 10 38.27 2.42 30.94
C GLU A 10 38.25 2.26 29.40
N ASP A 11 37.16 1.98 28.68
CA ASP A 11 35.76 2.33 28.87
C ASP A 11 34.80 1.30 28.21
N TYR A 12 34.05 0.60 29.05
CA TYR A 12 32.82 -0.10 28.69
C TYR A 12 31.66 0.87 28.94
N ASN A 13 31.04 1.44 27.89
CA ASN A 13 29.63 1.87 27.84
C ASN A 13 29.36 2.73 26.60
N ASN A 14 29.05 2.13 25.46
CA ASN A 14 28.43 2.87 24.36
C ASN A 14 27.37 2.08 23.57
N ASP A 15 26.72 1.09 24.21
CA ASP A 15 25.73 0.23 23.54
C ASP A 15 24.25 0.62 23.81
N ASN A 16 23.99 1.78 24.44
CA ASN A 16 22.62 2.15 24.82
C ASN A 16 22.02 3.36 24.09
N VAL A 17 22.65 3.84 23.01
CA VAL A 17 22.17 5.03 22.25
C VAL A 17 21.40 4.63 20.97
N LEU A 18 21.48 3.39 20.51
CA LEU A 18 20.87 2.97 19.24
C LEU A 18 19.41 2.46 19.32
N ASP A 19 18.85 2.19 20.51
CA ASP A 19 17.48 1.64 20.66
C ASP A 19 16.37 2.71 20.82
N THR A 20 16.73 4.00 20.87
CA THR A 20 15.71 5.08 20.96
C THR A 20 15.22 5.56 19.60
N SER A 21 15.97 5.34 18.52
CA SER A 21 15.60 5.80 17.17
C SER A 21 14.46 4.95 16.57
N GLU A 22 14.46 3.63 16.81
CA GLU A 22 13.41 2.72 16.33
C GLU A 22 12.10 2.88 17.12
N ARG A 23 12.18 3.08 18.45
CA ARG A 23 10.99 3.44 19.25
C ARG A 23 10.38 4.78 18.83
N ASN A 24 11.21 5.76 18.48
CA ASN A 24 10.72 7.06 17.98
C ASN A 24 10.12 6.94 16.57
N ALA A 25 10.63 6.06 15.71
CA ALA A 25 10.07 5.83 14.38
C ALA A 25 8.67 5.19 14.45
N ALA A 26 8.47 4.19 15.31
CA ALA A 26 7.15 3.59 15.54
C ALA A 26 6.16 4.57 16.19
N SER A 27 6.64 5.47 17.06
CA SER A 27 5.83 6.54 17.65
C SER A 27 5.45 7.64 16.64
N LEU A 28 6.29 7.90 15.63
CA LEU A 28 5.99 8.88 14.58
C LEU A 28 4.96 8.35 13.58
N ASP A 29 5.01 7.05 13.26
CA ASP A 29 4.03 6.42 12.37
C ASP A 29 2.63 6.38 13.03
N THR A 30 2.57 6.07 14.32
CA THR A 30 1.31 6.12 15.09
C THR A 30 0.76 7.54 15.24
N ALA A 31 1.62 8.56 15.44
CA ALA A 31 1.19 9.95 15.47
C ALA A 31 0.67 10.46 14.12
N HIS A 32 1.26 9.99 13.00
CA HIS A 32 0.78 10.31 11.67
C HIS A 32 -0.56 9.63 11.36
N ASP A 33 -0.74 8.37 11.77
CA ASP A 33 -2.00 7.66 11.63
C ASP A 33 -3.10 8.29 12.51
N GLU A 34 -2.81 8.68 13.76
CA GLU A 34 -3.78 9.40 14.59
C GLU A 34 -4.17 10.77 14.02
N ALA A 35 -3.22 11.52 13.44
CA ALA A 35 -3.51 12.78 12.77
C ALA A 35 -4.39 12.57 11.54
N TYR A 36 -4.11 11.54 10.75
CA TYR A 36 -4.94 11.15 9.59
C TYR A 36 -6.36 10.72 10.01
N TRP A 37 -6.48 9.94 11.08
CA TRP A 37 -7.78 9.54 11.62
C TRP A 37 -8.56 10.72 12.22
N ARG A 38 -7.89 11.67 12.88
CA ARG A 38 -8.51 12.92 13.36
C ARG A 38 -9.01 13.79 12.21
N GLU A 39 -8.22 13.95 11.15
CA GLU A 39 -8.63 14.68 9.95
C GLU A 39 -9.84 14.00 9.28
N LYS A 40 -9.80 12.67 9.15
CA LYS A 40 -10.89 11.88 8.57
C LYS A 40 -12.17 11.91 9.41
N LEU A 41 -12.07 11.89 10.74
CA LEU A 41 -13.22 12.05 11.64
C LEU A 41 -13.78 13.49 11.60
N HIS A 42 -12.92 14.49 11.42
CA HIS A 42 -13.34 15.88 11.27
C HIS A 42 -14.04 16.12 9.93
N ASP A 43 -13.58 15.50 8.84
CA ASP A 43 -14.25 15.53 7.53
C ASP A 43 -15.61 14.83 7.57
N LEU A 44 -15.71 13.66 8.23
CA LEU A 44 -16.99 12.97 8.43
C LEU A 44 -17.96 13.77 9.32
N GLY A 45 -17.44 14.54 10.28
CA GLY A 45 -18.25 15.42 11.13
C GLY A 45 -18.73 16.68 10.41
N GLN A 46 -17.96 17.22 9.45
CA GLN A 46 -18.35 18.42 8.69
C GLN A 46 -19.34 18.13 7.56
N GLU A 47 -19.38 16.92 7.00
CA GLU A 47 -20.36 16.57 5.96
C GLU A 47 -21.77 16.28 6.52
N ASP A 48 -21.89 15.99 7.82
CA ASP A 48 -23.17 15.79 8.52
C ASP A 48 -23.71 17.04 9.25
N ASP A 49 -23.11 18.22 9.04
CA ASP A 49 -23.73 19.52 9.35
C ASP A 49 -24.88 19.88 8.37
N ILE A 50 -25.61 18.86 7.90
CA ILE A 50 -27.00 19.01 7.47
C ILE A 50 -27.80 19.31 8.73
N ASP A 51 -27.85 20.59 9.09
CA ASP A 51 -28.83 21.24 9.97
C ASP A 51 -29.50 20.31 11.00
N GLY A 52 -28.74 19.91 12.03
CA GLY A 52 -29.27 19.27 13.25
C GLY A 52 -30.37 20.07 13.95
N THR A 53 -30.66 21.28 13.48
CA THR A 53 -31.78 22.14 13.90
C THR A 53 -33.14 21.72 13.32
N THR A 54 -33.21 20.82 12.32
CA THR A 54 -34.50 20.49 11.67
C THR A 54 -35.06 19.11 11.95
N ARG A 55 -34.29 18.16 12.50
CA ARG A 55 -34.78 16.78 12.69
C ARG A 55 -35.23 16.41 14.12
N SER A 56 -34.89 17.22 15.13
CA SER A 56 -35.28 16.96 16.53
C SER A 56 -36.53 17.72 17.01
N ALA A 57 -37.14 18.55 16.15
CA ALA A 57 -38.33 19.34 16.51
C ALA A 57 -39.67 18.70 16.07
N TYR A 58 -39.66 17.53 15.43
CA TYR A 58 -40.86 16.93 14.84
C TYR A 58 -41.48 15.76 15.62
N LEU A 59 -40.95 15.41 16.80
CA LEU A 59 -41.43 14.26 17.58
C LEU A 59 -42.05 14.59 18.93
N HIS A 60 -42.10 15.88 19.33
CA HIS A 60 -42.76 16.31 20.55
C HIS A 60 -43.54 17.62 20.36
N ASP A 61 -44.62 17.58 19.58
CA ASP A 61 -45.80 18.40 19.92
C ASP A 61 -47.06 17.78 19.31
N GLY A 62 -47.85 17.17 20.19
CA GLY A 62 -49.12 16.55 19.83
C GLY A 62 -50.16 17.63 19.54
N GLY A 63 -50.51 17.77 18.27
CA GLY A 63 -51.85 18.17 17.85
C GLY A 63 -52.12 19.68 17.71
N SER A 64 -51.71 20.27 16.58
CA SER A 64 -52.48 21.31 15.83
C SER A 64 -51.72 21.89 14.62
N SER A 65 -50.87 21.11 13.94
CA SER A 65 -49.93 21.64 12.93
C SER A 65 -50.26 21.29 11.47
N ALA A 66 -51.53 21.05 11.13
CA ALA A 66 -51.97 20.92 9.73
C ALA A 66 -52.74 22.15 9.22
N LEU A 67 -52.61 23.30 9.87
CA LEU A 67 -53.06 24.57 9.31
C LEU A 67 -51.86 25.24 8.62
N PRO A 68 -51.92 25.49 7.30
CA PRO A 68 -50.85 26.19 6.59
C PRO A 68 -50.42 27.45 7.33
N ARG A 69 -49.11 27.71 7.45
CA ARG A 69 -48.50 28.80 8.25
C ARG A 69 -49.17 30.18 8.09
N ARG A 70 -49.72 30.44 6.89
CA ARG A 70 -50.52 31.65 6.57
C ARG A 70 -51.83 31.81 7.39
N TRP A 71 -52.36 30.74 7.96
CA TRP A 71 -53.61 30.73 8.75
C TRP A 71 -53.33 30.75 10.24
N GLN A 72 -52.17 30.25 10.68
CA GLN A 72 -51.71 30.40 12.07
C GLN A 72 -51.34 31.86 12.41
N GLN A 73 -50.75 32.62 11.49
CA GLN A 73 -50.43 34.03 11.71
C GLN A 73 -51.63 34.99 11.61
N ALA A 74 -52.77 34.54 11.12
CA ALA A 74 -53.94 35.41 10.95
C ALA A 74 -54.68 35.70 12.27
N GLY A 75 -54.40 34.94 13.35
CA GLY A 75 -55.04 35.10 14.65
C GLY A 75 -54.33 36.06 15.61
N GLU A 76 -53.12 36.52 15.29
CA GLU A 76 -52.26 37.30 16.21
C GLU A 76 -52.01 38.74 15.72
N LEU A 77 -52.88 39.25 14.85
CA LEU A 77 -52.92 40.67 14.52
C LEU A 77 -54.08 41.30 15.31
N ASP A 78 -53.68 41.97 16.40
CA ASP A 78 -54.43 42.85 17.30
C ASP A 78 -55.45 42.26 18.29
N GLY A 79 -55.61 40.94 18.36
CA GLY A 79 -56.41 40.30 19.42
C GLY A 79 -57.90 40.71 19.46
N ARG A 80 -58.38 41.45 18.45
CA ARG A 80 -59.79 41.82 18.32
C ARG A 80 -60.54 40.67 17.65
N ALA A 81 -61.19 39.86 18.48
CA ALA A 81 -62.11 38.83 17.99
C ALA A 81 -63.20 39.51 17.11
N PRO A 82 -63.45 39.04 15.88
CA PRO A 82 -64.44 39.63 14.98
C PRO A 82 -65.84 39.75 15.58
N GLU A 83 -66.17 38.84 16.49
CA GLU A 83 -67.46 38.77 17.19
C GLU A 83 -67.70 39.91 18.19
N ARG A 84 -66.66 40.69 18.53
CA ARG A 84 -66.76 41.84 19.46
C ARG A 84 -66.70 43.20 18.77
N MET A 85 -66.52 43.24 17.46
CA MET A 85 -66.52 44.50 16.69
C MET A 85 -67.94 44.86 16.24
N GLY A 86 -68.27 46.15 16.30
CA GLY A 86 -69.49 46.66 15.67
C GLY A 86 -69.40 46.59 14.14
N ASP A 87 -70.54 46.53 13.45
CA ASP A 87 -70.61 46.32 12.00
C ASP A 87 -69.78 47.35 11.19
N GLU A 88 -69.66 48.58 11.68
CA GLU A 88 -68.90 49.66 11.04
C GLU A 88 -67.38 49.46 11.19
N GLU A 89 -66.93 49.02 12.37
CA GLU A 89 -65.53 48.67 12.65
C GLU A 89 -65.11 47.40 11.88
N TYR A 90 -66.01 46.43 11.76
CA TYR A 90 -65.81 45.23 10.95
C TYR A 90 -65.67 45.56 9.46
N ALA A 91 -66.48 46.50 8.95
CA ALA A 91 -66.40 46.96 7.56
C ALA A 91 -65.08 47.69 7.25
N GLU A 92 -64.55 48.47 8.20
CA GLU A 92 -63.24 49.11 8.08
C GLU A 92 -62.10 48.09 8.13
N TRP A 93 -62.15 47.11 9.03
CA TRP A 93 -61.18 46.01 9.09
C TRP A 93 -61.12 45.21 7.79
N LEU A 94 -62.28 44.93 7.17
CA LEU A 94 -62.35 44.30 5.85
C LEU A 94 -61.74 45.17 4.75
N ARG A 95 -61.99 46.48 4.79
CA ARG A 95 -61.42 47.45 3.83
C ARG A 95 -59.89 47.52 3.98
N GLU A 96 -59.38 47.59 5.20
CA GLU A 96 -57.95 47.62 5.49
C GLU A 96 -57.27 46.29 5.15
N GLY A 97 -57.95 45.16 5.38
CA GLY A 97 -57.49 43.83 4.96
C GLY A 97 -57.40 43.70 3.43
N MET A 98 -58.37 44.23 2.70
CA MET A 98 -58.35 44.30 1.22
C MET A 98 -57.23 45.20 0.72
N GLU A 99 -57.05 46.38 1.32
CA GLU A 99 -55.97 47.30 0.97
C GLU A 99 -54.58 46.72 1.26
N SER A 100 -54.41 46.02 2.39
CA SER A 100 -53.16 45.35 2.73
C SER A 100 -52.79 44.27 1.71
N ARG A 101 -53.76 43.48 1.24
CA ARG A 101 -53.53 42.51 0.15
C ARG A 101 -53.20 43.21 -1.18
N ARG A 102 -53.85 44.33 -1.49
CA ARG A 102 -53.60 45.11 -2.71
C ARG A 102 -52.20 45.75 -2.68
N ARG A 103 -51.79 46.32 -1.54
CA ARG A 103 -50.43 46.85 -1.30
C ARG A 103 -49.37 45.75 -1.40
N LYS A 104 -49.64 44.55 -0.85
CA LYS A 104 -48.71 43.40 -0.92
C LYS A 104 -48.55 42.83 -2.33
N ARG A 105 -49.60 42.87 -3.17
CA ARG A 105 -49.50 42.51 -4.61
C ARG A 105 -48.84 43.60 -5.45
N GLY A 106 -48.96 44.88 -5.07
CA GLY A 106 -48.38 46.00 -5.82
C GLY A 106 -46.92 46.33 -5.51
N ARG A 107 -46.41 46.00 -4.32
CA ARG A 107 -45.00 46.27 -3.92
C ARG A 107 -44.00 45.15 -4.23
N GLY A 108 -44.46 43.95 -4.58
CA GLY A 108 -43.59 42.76 -4.67
C GLY A 108 -42.91 42.53 -6.02
N ASP A 109 -43.32 43.19 -7.11
CA ASP A 109 -42.86 42.83 -8.46
C ASP A 109 -41.71 43.68 -9.01
N ASP A 110 -41.51 44.91 -8.53
CA ASP A 110 -40.49 45.82 -9.08
C ASP A 110 -39.29 46.09 -8.14
N ASP A 111 -39.48 46.19 -6.82
CA ASP A 111 -38.37 46.42 -5.88
C ASP A 111 -37.67 45.14 -5.39
N ASP A 112 -38.38 44.00 -5.34
CA ASP A 112 -37.84 42.73 -4.82
C ASP A 112 -37.08 41.89 -5.88
N ARG A 113 -37.00 42.34 -7.13
CA ARG A 113 -36.29 41.64 -8.21
C ARG A 113 -34.82 42.04 -8.37
N SER A 114 -34.40 43.16 -7.77
CA SER A 114 -33.05 43.71 -7.95
C SER A 114 -32.04 43.19 -6.91
N THR A 115 -32.46 43.02 -5.65
CA THR A 115 -31.63 42.52 -4.55
C THR A 115 -31.28 41.02 -4.61
N PRO A 116 -32.18 40.06 -4.99
CA PRO A 116 -31.83 38.64 -5.06
C PRO A 116 -30.91 38.30 -6.24
N ARG A 117 -30.81 39.16 -7.25
CA ARG A 117 -29.91 38.94 -8.40
C ARG A 117 -28.44 39.09 -8.01
N MET A 118 -28.13 39.95 -7.04
CA MET A 118 -26.76 40.13 -6.57
C MET A 118 -26.33 39.02 -5.61
N SER A 119 -27.22 38.53 -4.71
CA SER A 119 -26.87 37.39 -3.84
C SER A 119 -26.70 36.11 -4.64
N ARG A 120 -27.57 35.82 -5.63
CA ARG A 120 -27.40 34.67 -6.53
C ARG A 120 -26.08 34.71 -7.30
N ARG A 121 -25.68 35.89 -7.79
CA ARG A 121 -24.38 36.06 -8.45
C ARG A 121 -23.20 35.83 -7.50
N GLN A 122 -23.31 36.21 -6.23
CA GLN A 122 -22.29 35.93 -5.22
C GLN A 122 -22.26 34.45 -4.84
N GLU A 123 -23.42 33.82 -4.64
CA GLU A 123 -23.56 32.39 -4.39
C GLU A 123 -22.98 31.56 -5.54
N ASP A 124 -23.28 31.92 -6.78
CA ASP A 124 -22.74 31.27 -7.98
C ASP A 124 -21.21 31.43 -8.06
N ARG A 125 -20.67 32.60 -7.68
CA ARG A 125 -19.21 32.83 -7.60
C ARG A 125 -18.57 31.96 -6.54
N ILE A 126 -19.13 31.91 -5.34
CA ILE A 126 -18.63 31.07 -4.23
C ILE A 126 -18.70 29.59 -4.62
N LYS A 127 -19.80 29.17 -5.25
CA LYS A 127 -19.97 27.79 -5.72
C LYS A 127 -18.97 27.43 -6.82
N ALA A 128 -18.72 28.34 -7.75
CA ALA A 128 -17.71 28.15 -8.80
C ALA A 128 -16.29 28.07 -8.21
N GLU A 129 -15.98 28.90 -7.21
CA GLU A 129 -14.70 28.88 -6.51
C GLU A 129 -14.51 27.57 -5.72
N LYS A 130 -15.54 27.13 -4.97
CA LYS A 130 -15.52 25.83 -4.29
C LYS A 130 -15.31 24.66 -5.25
N ARG A 131 -15.97 24.68 -6.42
CA ARG A 131 -15.75 23.66 -7.46
C ARG A 131 -14.32 23.66 -7.99
N ARG A 132 -13.75 24.84 -8.28
CA ARG A 132 -12.34 24.95 -8.71
C ARG A 132 -11.37 24.44 -7.65
N ALA A 133 -11.60 24.76 -6.38
CA ALA A 133 -10.80 24.28 -5.27
C ALA A 133 -10.90 22.75 -5.12
N GLN A 134 -12.10 22.18 -5.27
CA GLN A 134 -12.33 20.74 -5.25
C GLN A 134 -11.64 20.03 -6.42
N ASP A 135 -11.75 20.57 -7.63
CA ASP A 135 -11.09 20.03 -8.82
C ASP A 135 -9.56 20.04 -8.65
N GLU A 136 -8.99 21.16 -8.18
CA GLU A 136 -7.56 21.27 -7.92
C GLU A 136 -7.08 20.32 -6.81
N ALA A 137 -7.85 20.16 -5.73
CA ALA A 137 -7.55 19.21 -4.67
C ALA A 137 -7.58 17.76 -5.20
N SER A 138 -8.57 17.42 -6.01
CA SER A 138 -8.69 16.09 -6.64
C SER A 138 -7.55 15.80 -7.62
N GLU A 139 -7.13 16.80 -8.40
CA GLU A 139 -6.00 16.67 -9.33
C GLU A 139 -4.68 16.49 -8.57
N ARG A 140 -4.45 17.27 -7.51
CA ARG A 140 -3.29 17.09 -6.63
C ARG A 140 -3.27 15.71 -5.99
N ALA A 141 -4.43 15.20 -5.54
CA ALA A 141 -4.55 13.85 -5.00
C ALA A 141 -4.23 12.78 -6.06
N GLN A 142 -4.73 12.91 -7.29
CA GLN A 142 -4.42 12.01 -8.39
C GLN A 142 -2.92 12.02 -8.73
N ARG A 143 -2.30 13.21 -8.79
CA ARG A 143 -0.85 13.35 -9.02
C ARG A 143 -0.03 12.68 -7.91
N ARG A 144 -0.44 12.80 -6.64
CA ARG A 144 0.20 12.11 -5.51
C ARG A 144 0.08 10.59 -5.63
N LYS A 145 -1.11 10.07 -5.95
CA LYS A 145 -1.35 8.64 -6.18
C LYS A 145 -0.49 8.09 -7.32
N ALA A 146 -0.48 8.74 -8.48
CA ALA A 146 0.33 8.34 -9.63
C ALA A 146 1.84 8.37 -9.31
N LYS A 147 2.31 9.37 -8.54
CA LYS A 147 3.72 9.43 -8.10
C LYS A 147 4.08 8.30 -7.12
N ALA A 148 3.17 7.94 -6.21
CA ALA A 148 3.37 6.83 -5.29
C ALA A 148 3.42 5.48 -6.03
N GLU A 149 2.53 5.27 -6.99
CA GLU A 149 2.52 4.07 -7.84
C GLU A 149 3.81 3.95 -8.67
N ARG A 150 4.30 5.05 -9.25
CA ARG A 150 5.60 5.08 -9.94
C ARG A 150 6.77 4.73 -9.04
N ARG A 151 6.71 5.08 -7.74
CA ARG A 151 7.74 4.72 -6.76
C ARG A 151 7.68 3.25 -6.39
N ARG A 152 6.48 2.70 -6.19
CA ARG A 152 6.26 1.27 -5.93
C ARG A 152 6.77 0.40 -7.09
N THR A 153 6.31 0.69 -8.30
CA THR A 153 6.75 -0.03 -9.51
C THR A 153 8.25 0.10 -9.74
N LYS A 154 8.86 1.25 -9.47
CA LYS A 154 10.32 1.42 -9.53
C LYS A 154 11.05 0.56 -8.49
N ALA A 155 10.59 0.55 -7.23
CA ALA A 155 11.20 -0.26 -6.17
C ALA A 155 11.12 -1.76 -6.49
N GLU A 156 9.97 -2.24 -6.95
CA GLU A 156 9.78 -3.63 -7.40
C GLU A 156 10.74 -4.00 -8.55
N CYS A 157 10.97 -3.08 -9.50
CA CYS A 157 11.94 -3.29 -10.58
C CYS A 157 13.39 -3.39 -10.06
N GLU A 158 13.76 -2.55 -9.10
CA GLU A 158 15.09 -2.56 -8.48
C GLU A 158 15.31 -3.83 -7.67
N GLU A 159 14.31 -4.28 -6.89
CA GLU A 159 14.35 -5.54 -6.16
C GLU A 159 14.54 -6.74 -7.09
N TYR A 160 13.80 -6.77 -8.20
CA TYR A 160 13.95 -7.82 -9.21
C TYR A 160 15.34 -7.81 -9.86
N HIS A 161 15.87 -6.64 -10.19
CA HIS A 161 17.22 -6.53 -10.74
C HIS A 161 18.28 -7.03 -9.75
N ASN A 162 18.15 -6.67 -8.47
CA ASN A 162 19.04 -7.17 -7.41
C ASN A 162 18.99 -8.69 -7.31
N LEU A 163 17.79 -9.28 -7.38
CA LEU A 163 17.62 -10.72 -7.35
C LEU A 163 18.26 -11.42 -8.56
N LEU A 164 18.20 -10.83 -9.76
CA LEU A 164 18.90 -11.36 -10.93
C LEU A 164 20.43 -11.31 -10.77
N GLU A 165 20.97 -10.21 -10.24
CA GLU A 165 22.41 -10.10 -9.96
C GLU A 165 22.86 -11.09 -8.89
N GLU A 166 22.08 -11.29 -7.85
CA GLU A 166 22.34 -12.31 -6.82
C GLU A 166 22.35 -13.72 -7.41
N ARG A 167 21.43 -14.05 -8.32
CA ARG A 167 21.44 -15.33 -9.05
C ARG A 167 22.68 -15.52 -9.90
N LYS A 168 23.15 -14.46 -10.58
CA LYS A 168 24.41 -14.49 -11.34
C LYS A 168 25.61 -14.70 -10.42
N GLN A 169 25.64 -14.03 -9.28
CA GLN A 169 26.68 -14.20 -8.27
C GLN A 169 26.67 -15.61 -7.70
N TRP A 170 25.50 -16.18 -7.42
CA TRP A 170 25.34 -17.57 -6.98
C TRP A 170 25.94 -18.54 -8.00
N ALA A 171 25.57 -18.41 -9.28
CA ALA A 171 26.11 -19.26 -10.34
C ALA A 171 27.63 -19.12 -10.47
N ARG A 172 28.15 -17.90 -10.31
CA ARG A 172 29.59 -17.61 -10.32
C ARG A 172 30.31 -18.25 -9.12
N ARG A 173 29.84 -18.02 -7.89
CA ARG A 173 30.42 -18.60 -6.67
C ARG A 173 30.40 -20.12 -6.73
N TRP A 174 29.32 -20.70 -7.23
CA TRP A 174 29.24 -22.15 -7.43
C TRP A 174 30.27 -22.66 -8.45
N ALA A 175 30.46 -21.96 -9.56
CA ALA A 175 31.48 -22.30 -10.55
C ALA A 175 32.91 -22.12 -10.01
N GLU A 176 33.14 -21.12 -9.16
CA GLU A 176 34.41 -20.87 -8.48
C GLU A 176 34.70 -21.97 -7.44
N ALA A 177 33.69 -22.37 -6.66
CA ALA A 177 33.81 -23.43 -5.65
C ALA A 177 34.16 -24.79 -6.29
N LYS A 178 33.65 -25.07 -7.49
CA LYS A 178 34.05 -26.25 -8.29
C LYS A 178 35.48 -26.19 -8.83
N ARG A 179 36.06 -24.99 -8.95
CA ARG A 179 37.43 -24.79 -9.45
C ARG A 179 38.45 -24.74 -8.32
N SER A 180 38.03 -24.36 -7.11
CA SER A 180 38.90 -24.21 -5.94
C SER A 180 39.38 -25.53 -5.35
N ASP A 181 38.94 -26.68 -5.87
CA ASP A 181 39.40 -28.05 -5.53
C ASP A 181 40.92 -28.25 -5.43
N LYS A 182 41.73 -27.32 -5.96
CA LYS A 182 43.19 -27.42 -6.00
C LYS A 182 43.92 -26.54 -4.99
N LYS A 183 43.25 -25.74 -4.18
CA LYS A 183 43.91 -24.93 -3.15
C LYS A 183 43.75 -25.64 -1.81
N GLU A 184 44.86 -25.85 -1.11
CA GLU A 184 44.99 -26.51 0.22
C GLU A 184 44.26 -25.78 1.37
N GLY A 185 43.23 -24.98 1.07
CA GLY A 185 42.42 -24.28 2.05
C GLY A 185 41.17 -25.08 2.42
N SER A 186 40.93 -25.24 3.72
CA SER A 186 39.66 -25.72 4.25
C SER A 186 38.50 -24.91 3.67
N THR A 187 37.54 -25.58 3.03
CA THR A 187 36.28 -24.95 2.62
C THR A 187 35.38 -24.78 3.85
N TYR A 188 34.78 -23.62 4.04
CA TYR A 188 33.87 -23.34 5.16
C TYR A 188 32.40 -23.44 4.73
N PHE A 189 31.49 -23.53 5.71
CA PHE A 189 30.04 -23.54 5.46
C PHE A 189 29.54 -22.30 4.69
N SER A 190 30.17 -21.15 4.93
CA SER A 190 29.88 -19.88 4.25
C SER A 190 30.29 -19.85 2.79
N ASP A 191 31.21 -20.71 2.37
CA ASP A 191 31.75 -20.73 1.01
C ASP A 191 30.85 -21.50 0.05
N ILE A 192 29.94 -22.32 0.60
CA ILE A 192 28.94 -23.05 -0.18
C ILE A 192 27.91 -22.02 -0.69
N ALA A 193 27.77 -21.95 -2.01
CA ALA A 193 26.79 -21.08 -2.65
C ALA A 193 25.37 -21.66 -2.49
N TRP A 194 24.78 -21.49 -1.31
CA TRP A 194 23.41 -21.91 -1.03
C TRP A 194 22.40 -21.21 -1.96
N PRO A 195 21.30 -21.85 -2.37
CA PRO A 195 20.32 -21.29 -3.29
C PRO A 195 19.35 -20.35 -2.55
N VAL A 196 19.90 -19.42 -1.79
CA VAL A 196 19.18 -18.41 -1.02
C VAL A 196 19.89 -17.07 -1.16
N ARG A 197 19.15 -15.99 -0.90
CA ARG A 197 19.73 -14.66 -0.81
C ARG A 197 20.81 -14.66 0.28
N PRO A 198 22.02 -14.12 0.02
CA PRO A 198 23.01 -14.00 1.08
C PRO A 198 22.40 -13.23 2.25
N PRO A 199 22.53 -13.73 3.49
CA PRO A 199 22.00 -13.01 4.64
C PRO A 199 22.67 -11.64 4.74
N ARG A 200 21.93 -10.66 5.26
CA ARG A 200 22.55 -9.43 5.75
C ARG A 200 23.38 -9.77 6.98
N ASP A 201 24.44 -9.01 7.25
CA ASP A 201 25.58 -9.42 8.10
C ASP A 201 25.22 -10.03 9.48
N ASP A 202 24.02 -9.75 10.01
CA ASP A 202 23.55 -10.25 11.32
C ASP A 202 22.51 -11.40 11.26
N GLN A 203 22.07 -11.84 10.08
CA GLN A 203 21.01 -12.84 9.97
C GLN A 203 21.54 -14.26 9.76
N PRO A 204 21.03 -15.27 10.49
CA PRO A 204 21.38 -16.65 10.21
C PRO A 204 20.85 -17.07 8.84
N LEU A 205 21.56 -17.99 8.18
CA LEU A 205 21.14 -18.54 6.89
C LEU A 205 19.79 -19.26 7.04
N ARG A 206 18.75 -18.74 6.40
CA ARG A 206 17.41 -19.35 6.42
C ARG A 206 17.23 -20.26 5.20
N LEU A 207 17.16 -21.56 5.45
CA LEU A 207 16.91 -22.61 4.44
C LEU A 207 15.45 -23.10 4.50
N ASP A 208 14.53 -22.16 4.59
CA ASP A 208 13.09 -22.36 4.52
C ASP A 208 12.59 -22.37 3.07
N LYS A 209 11.44 -23.01 2.85
CA LYS A 209 10.82 -23.15 1.52
C LYS A 209 10.62 -21.80 0.85
N GLU A 210 10.16 -20.80 1.58
CA GLU A 210 9.91 -19.45 1.08
C GLU A 210 11.19 -18.74 0.62
N SER A 211 12.29 -18.86 1.35
CA SER A 211 13.58 -18.25 0.97
C SER A 211 14.17 -18.89 -0.28
N ILE A 212 14.12 -20.22 -0.38
CA ILE A 212 14.60 -20.96 -1.56
C ILE A 212 13.68 -20.72 -2.76
N ALA A 213 12.36 -20.71 -2.54
CA ALA A 213 11.37 -20.44 -3.58
C ALA A 213 11.49 -19.01 -4.10
N SER A 214 11.56 -18.01 -3.23
CA SER A 214 11.75 -16.61 -3.65
C SER A 214 13.07 -16.43 -4.41
N PHE A 215 14.15 -17.08 -3.96
CA PHE A 215 15.43 -16.99 -4.65
C PHE A 215 15.43 -17.69 -6.02
N LEU A 216 14.97 -18.93 -6.13
CA LEU A 216 15.06 -19.72 -7.39
C LEU A 216 13.87 -19.48 -8.33
N VAL A 217 12.67 -19.43 -7.75
CA VAL A 217 11.40 -19.37 -8.47
C VAL A 217 10.82 -17.97 -8.50
N GLY A 218 11.12 -17.11 -7.50
CA GLY A 218 10.57 -15.75 -7.30
C GLY A 218 10.93 -14.72 -8.37
N GLY A 219 11.18 -15.17 -9.59
CA GLY A 219 10.85 -14.41 -10.78
C GLY A 219 9.36 -14.55 -11.15
N PRO A 220 8.92 -13.86 -12.21
CA PRO A 220 7.51 -13.65 -12.56
C PRO A 220 6.81 -14.88 -13.15
N GLU A 221 6.85 -16.05 -12.52
CA GLU A 221 5.99 -17.18 -12.93
C GLU A 221 4.56 -17.11 -12.38
N GLY A 222 4.28 -16.03 -11.64
CA GLY A 222 2.95 -15.58 -11.24
C GLY A 222 3.01 -14.08 -10.94
N ALA A 223 3.62 -13.29 -11.83
CA ALA A 223 3.65 -11.85 -11.63
C ALA A 223 2.23 -11.35 -11.36
N PRO A 224 2.01 -10.55 -10.30
CA PRO A 224 0.71 -9.95 -10.05
C PRO A 224 0.25 -9.24 -11.34
N GLU A 225 -1.06 -9.18 -11.55
CA GLU A 225 -1.75 -8.51 -12.66
C GLU A 225 -1.46 -6.99 -12.65
N GLY A 226 -0.21 -6.65 -12.92
CA GLY A 226 0.46 -5.41 -12.49
C GLY A 226 1.98 -5.44 -12.69
N TYR A 227 2.58 -6.56 -13.13
CA TYR A 227 3.94 -6.56 -13.67
C TYR A 227 4.04 -5.42 -14.69
N PRO A 228 5.04 -4.52 -14.58
CA PRO A 228 5.13 -3.41 -15.49
C PRO A 228 5.16 -3.95 -16.91
N ASP A 229 4.10 -3.68 -17.66
CA ASP A 229 3.90 -4.23 -19.01
C ASP A 229 5.13 -3.95 -19.90
N TRP A 230 5.85 -2.85 -19.63
CA TRP A 230 7.12 -2.53 -20.29
C TRP A 230 8.23 -3.56 -20.07
N LEU A 231 8.32 -4.20 -18.90
CA LEU A 231 9.36 -5.18 -18.54
C LEU A 231 9.05 -6.56 -19.13
N ALA A 232 7.78 -6.96 -19.09
CA ALA A 232 7.29 -8.13 -19.84
C ALA A 232 7.44 -7.92 -21.36
N ARG A 233 7.13 -6.72 -21.89
CA ARG A 233 7.36 -6.35 -23.29
C ARG A 233 8.84 -6.34 -23.64
N ARG A 234 9.72 -5.86 -22.76
CA ARG A 234 11.18 -5.88 -22.96
C ARG A 234 11.71 -7.30 -23.00
N GLN A 235 11.32 -8.16 -22.07
CA GLN A 235 11.70 -9.58 -22.07
C GLN A 235 11.12 -10.31 -23.29
N LYS A 236 9.85 -10.09 -23.66
CA LYS A 236 9.27 -10.62 -24.90
C LYS A 236 10.01 -10.12 -26.15
N LYS A 237 10.44 -8.86 -26.18
CA LYS A 237 11.22 -8.27 -27.28
C LYS A 237 12.62 -8.86 -27.34
N GLU A 238 13.31 -9.04 -26.22
CA GLU A 238 14.62 -9.69 -26.14
C GLU A 238 14.53 -11.17 -26.51
N ALA A 239 13.51 -11.89 -26.02
CA ALA A 239 13.23 -13.26 -26.42
C ALA A 239 12.99 -13.33 -27.94
N LYS A 240 12.15 -12.45 -28.51
CA LYS A 240 11.90 -12.38 -29.95
C LYS A 240 13.16 -12.05 -30.77
N ARG A 241 14.09 -11.26 -30.23
CA ARG A 241 15.42 -11.03 -30.85
C ARG A 241 16.28 -12.29 -30.80
N ARG A 242 16.28 -13.04 -29.69
CA ARG A 242 16.97 -14.34 -29.58
C ARG A 242 16.37 -15.39 -30.52
N LYS A 243 15.04 -15.43 -30.67
CA LYS A 243 14.33 -16.30 -31.63
C LYS A 243 14.75 -16.09 -33.08
N HIS A 244 15.21 -14.89 -33.43
CA HIS A 244 15.70 -14.62 -34.77
C HIS A 244 17.10 -15.21 -35.04
N ASP A 245 17.87 -15.50 -33.99
CA ASP A 245 19.23 -16.06 -34.11
C ASP A 245 19.33 -17.57 -33.79
N THR A 246 18.28 -18.18 -33.23
CA THR A 246 18.28 -19.61 -32.91
C THR A 246 17.35 -20.37 -33.86
N THR A 247 17.93 -21.18 -34.72
CA THR A 247 17.29 -22.11 -35.66
C THR A 247 16.30 -23.05 -34.95
N ALA A 248 15.02 -22.65 -34.94
CA ALA A 248 13.73 -23.37 -35.01
C ALA A 248 13.52 -24.80 -34.41
N GLY A 249 14.42 -25.36 -33.60
CA GLY A 249 14.34 -26.79 -33.22
C GLY A 249 13.68 -27.15 -31.88
N ASP A 250 13.91 -26.39 -30.80
CA ASP A 250 13.63 -26.86 -29.41
C ASP A 250 13.06 -25.73 -28.53
N GLU A 251 11.89 -25.18 -28.90
CA GLU A 251 11.26 -24.06 -28.15
C GLU A 251 10.18 -24.47 -27.13
N GLU A 252 9.87 -25.76 -26.98
CA GLU A 252 8.91 -26.16 -25.97
C GLU A 252 9.61 -26.33 -24.60
N ASP A 253 9.43 -25.29 -23.79
CA ASP A 253 9.15 -25.40 -22.36
C ASP A 253 10.25 -25.01 -21.35
N SER A 254 11.40 -24.48 -21.78
CA SER A 254 12.44 -23.94 -20.86
C SER A 254 12.16 -22.50 -20.42
N SER A 255 11.21 -22.33 -19.48
CA SER A 255 11.13 -21.06 -18.75
C SER A 255 12.40 -20.92 -17.87
N PRO A 256 13.05 -19.74 -17.83
CA PRO A 256 14.28 -19.53 -17.05
C PRO A 256 14.22 -19.99 -15.58
N PRO A 257 13.05 -19.93 -14.88
CA PRO A 257 12.91 -20.49 -13.55
C PRO A 257 13.03 -22.03 -13.50
N LYS A 258 12.53 -22.76 -14.51
CA LYS A 258 12.63 -24.23 -14.56
C LYS A 258 14.08 -24.67 -14.67
N ASP A 259 14.87 -24.00 -15.49
CA ASP A 259 16.28 -24.34 -15.68
C ASP A 259 17.10 -24.05 -14.41
N LEU A 260 16.79 -22.95 -13.70
CA LEU A 260 17.39 -22.65 -12.40
C LEU A 260 17.03 -23.72 -11.36
N LEU A 261 15.75 -24.11 -11.26
CA LEU A 261 15.30 -25.13 -10.32
C LEU A 261 15.93 -26.50 -10.63
N ARG A 262 15.98 -26.89 -11.91
CA ARG A 262 16.66 -28.12 -12.37
C ARG A 262 18.16 -28.06 -12.06
N THR A 263 18.81 -26.93 -12.31
CA THR A 263 20.23 -26.75 -12.01
C THR A 263 20.48 -26.88 -10.50
N ALA A 264 19.68 -26.22 -9.67
CA ALA A 264 19.76 -26.32 -8.22
C ALA A 264 19.55 -27.76 -7.74
N LEU A 265 18.56 -28.50 -8.28
CA LEU A 265 18.34 -29.90 -7.96
C LEU A 265 19.52 -30.79 -8.33
N LEU A 266 20.11 -30.61 -9.51
CA LEU A 266 21.26 -31.39 -9.95
C LEU A 266 22.51 -31.11 -9.10
N VAL A 267 22.62 -29.88 -8.61
CA VAL A 267 23.72 -29.41 -7.76
C VAL A 267 23.58 -29.91 -6.33
N PHE A 268 22.39 -29.76 -5.74
CA PHE A 268 22.11 -30.11 -4.34
C PHE A 268 21.50 -31.51 -4.19
N HIS A 269 21.58 -32.37 -5.20
CA HIS A 269 21.21 -33.76 -5.04
C HIS A 269 22.15 -34.40 -4.01
N PRO A 270 21.65 -35.04 -2.93
CA PRO A 270 22.50 -35.53 -1.84
C PRO A 270 23.66 -36.40 -2.33
N ASP A 271 23.37 -37.36 -3.20
CA ASP A 271 24.38 -38.28 -3.76
C ASP A 271 25.49 -37.53 -4.55
N ARG A 272 25.10 -36.59 -5.41
CA ARG A 272 26.07 -35.82 -6.21
C ARG A 272 26.85 -34.83 -5.35
N PHE A 273 26.20 -34.20 -4.39
CA PHE A 273 26.84 -33.22 -3.52
C PHE A 273 27.84 -33.91 -2.59
N PHE A 274 27.49 -35.03 -1.97
CA PHE A 274 28.38 -35.75 -1.04
C PHE A 274 29.53 -36.48 -1.76
N SER A 275 29.33 -36.89 -3.02
CA SER A 275 30.42 -37.40 -3.86
C SER A 275 31.33 -36.30 -4.43
N SER A 276 30.94 -35.03 -4.30
CA SER A 276 31.70 -33.90 -4.84
C SER A 276 32.99 -33.70 -4.06
N PRO A 277 34.12 -33.42 -4.73
CA PRO A 277 35.36 -33.02 -4.06
C PRO A 277 35.18 -31.82 -3.11
N LEU A 278 34.24 -30.92 -3.42
CA LEU A 278 33.86 -29.79 -2.56
C LEU A 278 33.39 -30.23 -1.18
N TYR A 279 32.68 -31.37 -1.07
CA TYR A 279 32.25 -31.91 0.23
C TYR A 279 33.41 -32.63 0.93
N ALA A 280 34.30 -33.27 0.17
CA ALA A 280 35.51 -33.90 0.70
C ALA A 280 36.54 -32.88 1.22
N SER A 281 36.58 -31.66 0.65
CA SER A 281 37.47 -30.56 1.06
C SER A 281 36.96 -29.76 2.26
N LEU A 282 35.73 -30.02 2.73
CA LEU A 282 35.25 -29.48 3.99
C LEU A 282 36.10 -30.07 5.11
N SER A 283 36.56 -29.23 6.04
CA SER A 283 37.32 -29.67 7.20
C SER A 283 36.63 -30.85 7.87
N GLU A 284 37.31 -32.01 7.93
CA GLU A 284 36.81 -33.20 8.62
C GLU A 284 36.69 -32.97 10.13
N VAL A 285 37.35 -31.93 10.65
CA VAL A 285 37.36 -31.61 12.06
C VAL A 285 36.08 -30.83 12.44
N GLY A 286 34.97 -31.55 12.65
CA GLY A 286 33.92 -31.11 13.57
C GLY A 286 32.49 -30.94 13.03
N ARG A 287 31.69 -30.20 13.82
CA ARG A 287 30.24 -29.96 13.66
C ARG A 287 29.83 -29.41 12.29
N GLN A 288 30.76 -28.83 11.53
CA GLN A 288 30.48 -28.20 10.24
C GLN A 288 30.07 -29.21 9.17
N LYS A 289 30.73 -30.37 9.05
CA LYS A 289 30.40 -31.38 8.03
C LYS A 289 29.00 -31.96 8.25
N ALA A 290 28.61 -32.17 9.51
CA ALA A 290 27.26 -32.58 9.89
C ALA A 290 26.23 -31.49 9.57
N MET A 291 26.54 -30.23 9.88
CA MET A 291 25.66 -29.10 9.56
C MET A 291 25.46 -28.93 8.04
N VAL A 292 26.52 -29.02 7.23
CA VAL A 292 26.41 -29.01 5.76
C VAL A 292 25.55 -30.16 5.27
N HIS A 293 25.76 -31.37 5.82
CA HIS A 293 24.99 -32.55 5.45
C HIS A 293 23.49 -32.35 5.69
N ASP A 294 23.10 -31.88 6.87
CA ASP A 294 21.70 -31.63 7.22
C ASP A 294 21.10 -30.50 6.36
N CYS A 295 21.86 -29.44 6.09
CA CYS A 295 21.45 -28.36 5.21
C CYS A 295 21.22 -28.83 3.76
N VAL A 296 22.09 -29.70 3.22
CA VAL A 296 21.94 -30.25 1.86
C VAL A 296 20.70 -31.11 1.77
N ILE A 297 20.45 -31.98 2.75
CA ILE A 297 19.22 -32.81 2.79
C ILE A 297 17.98 -31.91 2.83
N ARG A 298 17.97 -30.89 3.69
CA ARG A 298 16.86 -29.95 3.79
C ARG A 298 16.62 -29.19 2.48
N VAL A 299 17.68 -28.70 1.84
CA VAL A 299 17.57 -28.05 0.53
C VAL A 299 17.01 -29.01 -0.52
N ALA A 300 17.49 -30.25 -0.58
CA ALA A 300 17.01 -31.26 -1.53
C ALA A 300 15.52 -31.59 -1.33
N GLN A 301 15.06 -31.66 -0.08
CA GLN A 301 13.64 -31.84 0.27
C GLN A 301 12.80 -30.67 -0.24
N VAL A 302 13.20 -29.43 0.10
CA VAL A 302 12.50 -28.22 -0.34
C VAL A 302 12.44 -28.13 -1.88
N LEU A 303 13.55 -28.44 -2.57
CA LEU A 303 13.57 -28.41 -4.03
C LEU A 303 12.64 -29.46 -4.65
N SER A 304 12.54 -30.65 -4.03
CA SER A 304 11.60 -31.70 -4.44
C SER A 304 10.15 -31.24 -4.27
N GLU A 305 9.82 -30.64 -3.13
CA GLU A 305 8.49 -30.06 -2.87
C GLU A 305 8.11 -28.99 -3.90
N LEU A 306 9.06 -28.11 -4.26
CA LEU A 306 8.82 -27.06 -5.27
C LEU A 306 8.58 -27.63 -6.68
N VAL A 307 9.22 -28.74 -7.03
CA VAL A 307 8.95 -29.44 -8.29
C VAL A 307 7.58 -30.10 -8.29
N GLU A 308 7.19 -30.73 -7.18
CA GLU A 308 5.87 -31.33 -7.04
C GLU A 308 4.75 -30.30 -7.10
N GLU A 309 4.89 -29.17 -6.40
CA GLU A 309 3.93 -28.06 -6.42
C GLU A 309 3.68 -27.55 -7.84
N ARG A 310 4.75 -27.30 -8.61
CA ARG A 310 4.64 -26.94 -10.04
C ARG A 310 3.96 -28.01 -10.89
N ARG A 311 4.17 -29.29 -10.60
CA ARG A 311 3.50 -30.38 -11.32
C ARG A 311 2.01 -30.39 -11.03
N ARG A 312 1.61 -30.15 -9.77
CA ARG A 312 0.20 -30.01 -9.37
C ARG A 312 -0.45 -28.80 -10.04
N ASP A 313 0.24 -27.65 -10.07
CA ASP A 313 -0.26 -26.44 -10.75
C ASP A 313 -0.48 -26.64 -12.25
N LYS A 314 0.34 -27.47 -12.90
CA LYS A 314 0.17 -27.85 -14.31
C LYS A 314 -0.99 -28.82 -14.54
N GLN A 315 -1.34 -29.65 -13.57
CA GLN A 315 -2.44 -30.63 -13.68
C GLN A 315 -3.81 -30.02 -13.36
N GLY A 316 -3.84 -28.95 -12.56
CA GLY A 316 -5.08 -28.26 -12.18
C GLY A 316 -5.55 -27.17 -13.16
N ARG A 317 -4.83 -26.93 -14.25
CA ARG A 317 -5.21 -26.01 -15.33
C ARG A 317 -5.65 -26.79 -16.56
#